data_AF-A0A955H9Q0-F1
#
_entry.id   AF-A0A955H9Q0-F1
#
_cell.length_a   1.000
_cell.length_b   1.000
_cell.length_c   1.000
_cell.angle_alpha   90.00
_cell.angle_beta   90.00
_cell.angle_gamma   90.00
#
_symmetry.space_group_name_H-M   'P 1'
#
loop_
_entity.id
_entity.type
_entity.pdbx_description
1 polymer ?
#
loop_
_entity_poly.entity_id
_entity_poly.type
_entity_poly.pdbx_seq_one_letter_code
_entity_poly.pdbx_strand_id
1 'polypeptide(L)'
;MNEEKNAQVPDFSGEEMKMPENTDVQPEEQAESTVVSKPLLIGLAAVLVAILAGMYFWFAAMNTVPEPAPVRPTPEQNNEPESTTAEAQVETMQAVSTSDEIAAIEADVEATNLDSLDAELNAIDAELEAALQE
;
A
#
# COMPACT_ATOMS: atom_id res chain seq x y z
N MET A 1 82.76 -15.15 27.50
CA MET A 1 83.75 -14.26 26.88
C MET A 1 83.16 -13.83 25.55
N ASN A 2 82.86 -12.54 25.45
CA ASN A 2 82.18 -11.91 24.33
C ASN A 2 83.20 -11.59 23.24
N GLU A 3 82.92 -11.94 21.98
CA GLU A 3 83.58 -11.35 20.81
C GLU A 3 82.55 -10.52 20.05
N GLU A 4 82.79 -9.21 20.05
CA GLU A 4 82.02 -8.18 19.35
C GLU A 4 82.27 -8.30 17.83
N LYS A 5 81.21 -8.55 17.05
CA LYS A 5 81.21 -8.19 15.62
C LYS A 5 80.56 -6.83 15.44
N ASN A 6 81.42 -5.82 15.53
CA ASN A 6 81.46 -4.60 14.72
C ASN A 6 80.14 -4.24 14.00
N ALA A 7 79.28 -3.51 14.69
CA ALA A 7 78.14 -2.85 14.07
C ALA A 7 78.67 -1.75 13.14
N GLN A 8 78.61 -1.94 11.82
CA GLN A 8 78.75 -0.84 10.89
C GLN A 8 77.60 0.12 11.15
N VAL A 9 77.89 1.23 11.83
CA VAL A 9 76.95 2.35 11.90
C VAL A 9 76.76 2.89 10.49
N PRO A 10 75.53 2.96 9.97
CA PRO A 10 75.29 3.53 8.66
C PRO A 10 75.74 5.00 8.64
N ASP A 11 76.50 5.38 7.61
CA ASP A 11 77.01 6.74 7.43
C ASP A 11 75.97 7.60 6.71
N PHE A 12 75.31 8.48 7.46
CA PHE A 12 74.28 9.41 6.97
C PHE A 12 74.84 10.79 6.59
N SER A 13 76.18 10.95 6.54
CA SER A 13 76.81 12.26 6.33
C SER A 13 76.55 12.90 4.95
N GLY A 14 75.98 12.15 4.00
CA GLY A 14 75.57 12.63 2.67
C GLY A 14 74.06 12.78 2.44
N GLU A 15 73.22 12.43 3.41
CA GLU A 15 71.76 12.53 3.25
C GLU A 15 71.21 13.81 3.91
N GLU A 16 70.78 14.76 3.07
CA GLU A 16 70.03 15.92 3.56
C GLU A 16 68.66 15.46 4.07
N MET A 17 68.39 15.70 5.36
CA MET A 17 67.09 15.43 5.96
C MET A 17 66.03 16.32 5.31
N LYS A 18 65.25 15.77 4.39
CA LYS A 18 64.06 16.44 3.84
C LYS A 18 62.99 16.51 4.95
N MET A 19 62.65 17.73 5.35
CA MET A 19 61.45 17.98 6.15
C MET A 19 60.24 17.52 5.33
N PRO A 20 59.22 16.87 5.94
CA PRO A 20 57.97 16.64 5.23
C PRO A 20 57.45 18.00 4.77
N GLU A 21 57.38 18.17 3.45
CA GLU A 21 56.69 19.30 2.85
C GLU A 21 55.27 19.23 3.39
N ASN A 22 54.84 20.28 4.09
CA ASN A 22 53.44 20.40 4.46
C ASN A 22 52.67 20.25 3.16
N THR A 23 52.02 19.09 3.00
CA THR A 23 50.94 18.97 2.06
C THR A 23 49.96 20.00 2.57
N ASP A 24 49.86 21.14 1.89
CA ASP A 24 48.67 21.95 1.96
C ASP A 24 47.54 20.97 1.67
N VAL A 25 46.90 20.51 2.74
CA VAL A 25 45.61 19.85 2.66
C VAL A 25 44.70 20.98 2.22
N GLN A 26 44.68 21.22 0.90
CA GLN A 26 43.51 21.80 0.28
C GLN A 26 42.36 20.95 0.80
N PRO A 27 41.42 21.54 1.55
CA PRO A 27 40.15 20.88 1.74
C PRO A 27 39.61 20.74 0.33
N GLU A 28 39.68 19.54 -0.24
CA GLU A 28 38.74 19.18 -1.29
C GLU A 28 37.37 19.06 -0.59
N GLU A 29 36.78 20.23 -0.30
CA GLU A 29 35.35 20.39 -0.38
C GLU A 29 34.97 20.15 -1.84
N GLN A 30 34.95 18.89 -2.25
CA GLN A 30 34.03 18.48 -3.31
C GLN A 30 32.63 18.48 -2.69
N ALA A 31 32.13 19.68 -2.43
CA ALA A 31 30.71 19.89 -2.42
C ALA A 31 30.25 19.55 -3.84
N GLU A 32 29.63 18.40 -4.01
CA GLU A 32 28.93 18.05 -5.24
C GLU A 32 27.79 19.06 -5.43
N SER A 33 28.11 20.24 -5.97
CA SER A 33 27.12 21.18 -6.46
C SER A 33 26.58 20.57 -7.73
N THR A 34 25.55 19.73 -7.59
CA THR A 34 24.74 19.26 -8.72
C THR A 34 24.29 20.50 -9.47
N VAL A 35 24.94 20.83 -10.59
CA VAL A 35 24.60 22.00 -11.39
C VAL A 35 23.30 21.65 -12.11
N VAL A 36 22.17 21.86 -11.44
CA VAL A 36 20.86 21.71 -12.05
C VAL A 36 20.76 22.78 -13.11
N SER A 37 20.84 22.36 -14.38
CA SER A 37 20.76 23.30 -15.49
C SER A 37 19.39 23.96 -15.49
N LYS A 38 19.36 25.30 -15.55
CA LYS A 38 18.12 26.09 -15.62
C LYS A 38 17.11 25.56 -16.65
N PRO A 39 17.50 25.15 -17.89
CA PRO A 39 16.53 24.55 -18.82
C PRO A 39 15.96 23.20 -18.36
N LEU A 40 16.75 22.37 -17.67
CA LEU A 40 16.27 21.11 -17.10
C LEU A 40 15.22 21.35 -16.01
N LEU A 41 15.46 22.35 -15.14
CA LEU A 41 14.51 22.71 -14.08
C LEU A 41 13.20 23.27 -14.65
N ILE A 42 13.28 24.11 -15.69
CA ILE A 42 12.09 24.60 -16.41
C ILE A 42 11.35 23.46 -17.11
N GLY A 43 12.07 22.54 -17.76
CA GLY A 43 11.47 21.36 -18.39
C GLY A 43 10.76 20.47 -17.37
N LEU A 44 11.40 20.21 -16.23
CA LEU A 44 10.82 19.44 -15.13
C LEU A 44 9.56 20.10 -14.58
N ALA A 45 9.59 21.42 -14.37
CA ALA A 45 8.43 22.18 -13.91
C ALA A 45 7.28 22.13 -14.93
N ALA A 46 7.57 22.24 -16.24
CA ALA A 46 6.56 22.15 -17.29
C ALA A 46 5.92 20.76 -17.36
N VAL A 47 6.72 19.69 -17.23
CA VAL A 47 6.22 18.31 -17.16
C VAL A 47 5.33 18.11 -15.94
N LEU A 48 5.75 18.62 -14.77
CA LEU A 48 4.97 18.53 -13.54
C LEU A 48 3.62 19.25 -13.68
N VAL A 49 3.60 20.45 -14.27
CA VAL A 49 2.34 21.18 -14.55
C VAL A 49 1.45 20.43 -15.54
N ALA A 50 2.02 19.81 -16.59
CA ALA A 50 1.26 19.03 -17.55
C ALA A 50 0.60 17.79 -16.91
N ILE A 51 1.33 17.09 -16.03
CA ILE A 51 0.79 15.96 -15.26
C ILE A 51 -0.34 16.43 -14.33
N LEU A 52 -0.15 17.53 -13.60
CA LEU A 52 -1.18 18.09 -12.72
C LEU A 52 -2.43 18.53 -13.49
N ALA A 53 -2.26 19.19 -14.64
CA ALA A 53 -3.37 19.60 -15.49
C ALA A 53 -4.14 18.39 -16.04
N GLY A 54 -3.43 17.36 -16.50
CA GLY A 54 -4.04 16.10 -16.95
C GLY A 54 -4.80 15.39 -15.84
N MET A 55 -4.22 15.31 -14.64
CA MET A 55 -4.85 14.71 -13.47
C MET A 55 -6.08 15.49 -13.01
N TYR A 56 -6.01 16.83 -13.00
CA TYR A 56 -7.15 17.70 -12.70
C TYR A 56 -8.30 17.49 -13.69
N PHE A 57 -7.99 17.44 -14.99
CA PHE A 57 -9.00 17.23 -16.03
C PHE A 57 -9.63 15.82 -15.93
N TRP A 58 -8.81 14.79 -15.72
CA TRP A 58 -9.28 13.42 -15.48
C TRP A 58 -10.20 13.37 -14.26
N PHE A 59 -9.77 13.95 -13.14
CA PHE A 59 -10.55 13.97 -11.90
C PHE A 59 -11.87 14.75 -12.08
N ALA A 60 -11.83 15.91 -12.72
CA ALA A 60 -13.04 16.67 -13.03
C ALA A 60 -14.02 15.87 -13.90
N ALA A 61 -13.52 15.11 -14.88
CA ALA A 61 -14.34 14.23 -15.72
C ALA A 61 -14.98 13.05 -14.95
N MET A 62 -14.32 12.53 -13.91
CA MET A 62 -14.91 11.47 -13.06
C MET A 62 -15.97 12.01 -12.10
N ASN A 63 -15.90 13.30 -11.73
CA ASN A 63 -16.84 13.92 -10.79
C ASN A 63 -18.04 14.58 -11.48
N THR A 64 -18.18 14.46 -12.81
CA THR A 64 -19.40 14.93 -13.48
C THR A 64 -20.51 13.91 -13.32
N VAL A 65 -21.55 14.35 -12.59
CA VAL A 65 -22.86 13.74 -12.38
C VAL A 65 -22.91 12.75 -11.21
N PRO A 66 -23.47 13.15 -10.04
CA PRO A 66 -24.07 12.17 -9.15
C PRO A 66 -25.18 11.47 -9.93
N GLU A 67 -25.02 10.17 -10.15
CA GLU A 67 -26.09 9.32 -10.64
C GLU A 67 -27.32 9.58 -9.78
N PRO A 68 -28.50 9.90 -10.35
CA PRO A 68 -29.70 10.06 -9.55
C PRO A 68 -29.87 8.77 -8.76
N ALA A 69 -29.97 8.89 -7.43
CA ALA A 69 -30.19 7.74 -6.57
C ALA A 69 -31.31 6.88 -7.17
N PRO A 70 -31.12 5.55 -7.29
CA PRO A 70 -32.09 4.68 -7.91
C PRO A 70 -33.43 4.90 -7.19
N VAL A 71 -34.40 5.45 -7.91
CA VAL A 71 -35.74 5.71 -7.38
C VAL A 71 -36.37 4.35 -7.16
N ARG A 72 -36.49 3.94 -5.89
CA ARG A 72 -37.23 2.73 -5.55
C ARG A 72 -38.65 2.86 -6.12
N PRO A 73 -39.17 1.84 -6.83
CA PRO A 73 -40.56 1.83 -7.26
C PRO A 73 -41.46 2.12 -6.08
N THR A 74 -42.52 2.91 -6.28
CA THR A 74 -43.51 3.11 -5.21
C THR A 74 -44.22 1.78 -4.93
N PRO A 75 -44.80 1.57 -3.73
CA PRO A 75 -45.54 0.34 -3.42
C PRO A 75 -46.63 0.02 -4.45
N GLU A 76 -47.20 1.03 -5.12
CA GLU A 76 -48.19 0.87 -6.19
C GLU A 76 -47.58 0.46 -7.54
N GLN A 77 -46.28 0.64 -7.73
CA GLN A 77 -45.52 0.21 -8.91
C GLN A 77 -44.86 -1.17 -8.69
N ASN A 78 -44.80 -1.64 -7.45
CA ASN A 78 -44.33 -2.96 -7.10
C ASN A 78 -45.49 -3.96 -7.20
N ASN A 79 -45.49 -4.79 -8.25
CA ASN A 79 -46.49 -5.85 -8.43
C ASN A 79 -46.15 -7.13 -7.65
N GLU A 80 -45.03 -7.15 -6.92
CA GLU A 80 -44.69 -8.25 -6.03
C GLU A 80 -45.42 -8.03 -4.69
N PRO A 81 -46.06 -9.07 -4.13
CA PRO A 81 -46.54 -8.98 -2.76
C PRO A 81 -45.32 -8.68 -1.87
N GLU A 82 -45.39 -7.65 -1.01
CA GLU A 82 -44.40 -7.43 0.05
C GLU A 82 -44.37 -8.71 0.91
N SER A 83 -43.44 -9.61 0.59
CA SER A 83 -43.31 -10.89 1.26
C SER A 83 -42.58 -10.63 2.57
N THR A 84 -43.20 -11.02 3.68
CA THR A 84 -42.59 -10.98 5.02
C THR A 84 -41.23 -11.70 5.06
N THR A 85 -40.99 -12.63 4.13
CA THR A 85 -39.71 -13.32 3.96
C THR A 85 -38.60 -12.41 3.41
N ALA A 86 -38.93 -11.46 2.53
CA ALA A 86 -37.95 -10.55 1.94
C ALA A 86 -37.44 -9.53 2.97
N GLU A 87 -38.32 -9.00 3.82
CA GLU A 87 -37.92 -8.11 4.92
C GLU A 87 -37.13 -8.85 6.00
N ALA A 88 -37.54 -10.07 6.37
CA ALA A 88 -36.82 -10.90 7.33
C ALA A 88 -35.41 -11.28 6.85
N GLN A 89 -35.22 -11.54 5.54
CA GLN A 89 -33.89 -11.79 4.98
C GLN A 89 -32.98 -10.57 5.07
N VAL A 90 -33.50 -9.36 4.80
CA VAL A 90 -32.71 -8.13 4.92
C VAL A 90 -32.37 -7.83 6.39
N GLU A 91 -33.30 -8.05 7.31
CA GLU A 91 -33.06 -7.87 8.75
C GLU A 91 -31.97 -8.84 9.25
N THR A 92 -31.97 -10.09 8.75
CA THR A 92 -30.94 -11.08 9.09
C THR A 92 -29.56 -10.66 8.57
N MET A 93 -29.48 -10.08 7.36
CA MET A 93 -28.21 -9.58 6.80
C MET A 93 -27.70 -8.31 7.51
N GLN A 94 -28.56 -7.55 8.17
CA GLN A 94 -28.19 -6.39 8.99
C GLN A 94 -27.66 -6.76 10.38
N ALA A 95 -27.76 -8.02 10.79
CA ALA A 95 -27.30 -8.49 12.10
C ALA A 95 -25.77 -8.67 12.19
N VAL A 96 -25.03 -8.55 11.08
CA VAL A 96 -23.56 -8.64 11.06
C VAL A 96 -22.94 -7.25 11.27
N SER A 97 -22.05 -7.15 12.26
CA SER A 97 -21.31 -5.93 12.57
C SER A 97 -20.21 -5.66 11.53
N THR A 98 -19.87 -4.39 11.32
CA THR A 98 -18.74 -3.98 10.46
C THR A 98 -17.44 -3.75 11.24
N SER A 99 -17.35 -4.27 12.46
CA SER A 99 -16.20 -4.04 13.36
C SER A 99 -15.06 -5.02 13.09
N ASP A 100 -13.83 -4.53 13.17
CA ASP A 100 -12.60 -5.33 13.08
C ASP A 100 -12.13 -5.84 14.47
N GLU A 101 -12.91 -5.61 15.52
CA GLU A 101 -12.61 -6.11 16.88
C GLU A 101 -12.99 -7.58 17.01
N ILE A 102 -12.08 -8.41 17.54
CA ILE A 102 -12.29 -9.87 17.69
C ILE A 102 -13.57 -10.20 18.47
N ALA A 103 -13.88 -9.44 19.53
CA ALA A 103 -15.08 -9.65 20.33
C ALA A 103 -16.39 -9.40 19.56
N ALA A 104 -16.38 -8.49 18.57
CA ALA A 104 -17.55 -8.23 17.73
C ALA A 104 -17.76 -9.37 16.73
N ILE A 105 -16.68 -9.89 16.14
CA ILE A 105 -16.73 -11.04 15.23
C ILE A 105 -17.24 -12.29 15.95
N GLU A 106 -16.79 -12.53 17.18
CA GLU A 106 -17.27 -13.67 17.99
C GLU A 106 -18.77 -13.58 18.26
N ALA A 107 -19.27 -12.38 18.58
CA ALA A 107 -20.70 -12.16 18.80
C ALA A 107 -21.53 -12.36 17.52
N ASP A 108 -21.04 -11.88 16.37
CA ASP A 108 -21.73 -12.04 15.09
C ASP A 108 -21.79 -13.51 14.65
N VAL A 109 -20.71 -14.27 14.87
CA VAL A 109 -20.64 -15.71 14.57
C VAL A 109 -21.57 -16.49 15.49
N GLU A 110 -21.64 -16.15 16.78
CA GLU A 110 -22.56 -16.81 17.73
C GLU A 110 -24.03 -16.44 17.47
N ALA A 111 -24.30 -15.23 16.98
CA ALA A 111 -25.63 -14.81 16.54
C ALA A 111 -26.07 -15.50 15.24
N THR A 112 -25.13 -16.00 14.44
CA THR A 112 -25.43 -16.77 13.22
C THR A 112 -25.74 -18.22 13.60
N ASN A 113 -26.94 -18.71 13.28
CA ASN A 113 -27.32 -20.10 13.53
C ASN A 113 -26.71 -21.05 12.48
N LEU A 114 -25.45 -21.41 12.66
CA LEU A 114 -24.71 -22.29 11.75
C LEU A 114 -25.26 -23.72 11.70
N ASP A 115 -25.82 -24.20 12.82
CA ASP A 115 -26.41 -25.54 12.90
C ASP A 115 -27.66 -25.67 12.02
N SER A 116 -28.48 -24.62 11.93
CA SER A 116 -29.64 -24.62 11.02
C SER A 116 -29.20 -24.54 9.57
N LEU A 117 -28.15 -23.78 9.24
CA LEU A 117 -27.60 -23.71 7.89
C LEU A 117 -27.07 -25.06 7.40
N ASP A 118 -26.40 -25.84 8.25
CA ASP A 118 -25.94 -27.20 7.89
C ASP A 118 -27.13 -28.12 7.58
N ALA A 119 -28.20 -28.05 8.37
CA ALA A 119 -29.43 -28.82 8.14
C ALA A 119 -30.14 -28.40 6.84
N GLU A 120 -30.22 -27.10 6.55
CA GLU A 120 -30.82 -26.56 5.34
C GLU A 120 -30.03 -26.94 4.08
N LEU A 121 -28.70 -26.87 4.11
CA LEU A 121 -27.85 -27.26 2.99
C LEU A 121 -27.97 -28.76 2.67
N ASN A 122 -27.99 -29.61 3.71
CA ASN A 122 -28.23 -31.05 3.52
C ASN A 122 -29.62 -31.34 2.90
N ALA A 123 -30.63 -30.54 3.23
CA ALA A 123 -31.97 -30.68 2.64
C ALA A 123 -31.97 -30.26 1.16
N ILE A 124 -31.28 -29.17 0.81
CA ILE A 124 -31.13 -28.71 -0.57
C ILE A 124 -30.38 -29.75 -1.42
N ASP A 125 -29.31 -30.35 -0.90
CA ASP A 125 -28.57 -31.39 -1.61
C ASP A 125 -29.46 -32.62 -1.88
N ALA A 126 -30.28 -33.03 -0.91
CA ALA A 126 -31.22 -34.13 -1.07
C ALA A 126 -32.32 -33.82 -2.11
N GLU A 127 -32.84 -32.59 -2.12
CA GLU A 127 -33.81 -32.12 -3.11
C GLU A 127 -33.21 -32.06 -4.52
N LEU A 128 -31.98 -31.55 -4.66
CA LEU A 128 -31.28 -31.45 -5.94
C LEU A 128 -30.95 -32.83 -6.53
N GLU A 129 -30.47 -33.76 -5.69
CA GLU A 129 -30.22 -35.15 -6.07
C GLU A 129 -31.51 -35.83 -6.55
N ALA A 130 -32.63 -35.63 -5.82
CA ALA A 130 -33.93 -36.17 -6.23
C ALA A 130 -34.41 -35.59 -7.56
N ALA A 131 -34.24 -34.29 -7.79
CA ALA A 131 -34.63 -33.61 -9.03
C ALA A 131 -33.77 -34.02 -10.25
N LEU A 132 -32.52 -34.44 -10.04
CA LEU A 132 -31.65 -34.94 -11.11
C LEU A 132 -31.88 -36.41 -11.47
N GLN A 133 -32.56 -37.16 -10.60
CA GLN A 133 -32.93 -38.56 -10.82
C GLN A 133 -34.34 -38.75 -11.40
N GLU A 134 -35.11 -37.67 -11.55
CA GLU A 134 -36.40 -37.61 -12.27
C GLU A 134 -36.21 -37.29 -13.76
#